data_AF-T0KZY7-F1
#
_entry.id   AF-T0KZY7-F1
#
_cell.length_a   1.000
_cell.length_b   1.000
_cell.length_c   1.000
_cell.angle_alpha   90.00
_cell.angle_beta   90.00
_cell.angle_gamma   90.00
#
_symmetry.space_group_name_H-M   'P 1'
#
loop_
_entity.id
_entity.type
_entity.pdbx_description
1 polymer ?
#
loop_
_entity_poly.entity_id
_entity_poly.type
_entity_poly.pdbx_seq_one_letter_code
_entity_poly.pdbx_strand_id
1 'polypeptide(L)'
;MQNEELYEEIDSSQSITQRYLGLSLTKFLSLIFIVLALGVYIGVLLYGTNSLEVLFELQEYENYLQSETSRLKHENAELQREYFELKEISAQ
;
A
#
# COMPACT_ATOMS: atom_id res chain seq x y z
N MET A 1 -58.76 25.68 15.68
CA MET A 1 -57.97 26.86 16.07
C MET A 1 -56.89 26.51 17.07
N GLN A 2 -57.18 26.23 18.35
CA GLN A 2 -56.12 26.00 19.36
C GLN A 2 -55.30 24.71 19.13
N ASN A 3 -55.89 23.69 18.51
CA ASN A 3 -55.20 22.45 18.18
C ASN A 3 -54.40 22.56 16.88
N GLU A 4 -54.75 23.46 15.96
CA GLU A 4 -54.04 23.66 14.69
C GLU A 4 -52.72 24.40 14.92
N GLU A 5 -52.71 25.39 15.82
CA GLU A 5 -51.48 26.08 16.27
C GLU A 5 -50.51 25.13 17.01
N LEU A 6 -51.04 24.11 17.72
CA LEU A 6 -50.22 23.12 18.43
C LEU A 6 -49.47 22.16 17.47
N TYR A 7 -49.96 21.97 16.24
CA TYR A 7 -49.31 21.13 15.22
C TYR A 7 -48.35 21.93 14.33
N GLU A 8 -48.48 23.25 14.23
CA GLU A 8 -47.57 24.13 13.49
C GLU A 8 -46.19 24.28 14.17
N GLU A 9 -46.10 24.02 15.49
CA GLU A 9 -44.84 24.15 16.26
C GLU A 9 -43.94 22.90 16.21
N ILE A 10 -44.37 21.81 15.56
CA ILE A 10 -43.49 20.65 15.32
C ILE A 10 -42.78 20.85 13.97
N ASP A 11 -41.76 21.71 13.98
CA ASP A 11 -40.80 21.82 12.88
C ASP A 11 -40.11 20.45 12.66
N SER A 12 -40.69 19.66 11.78
CA SER A 12 -40.29 18.28 11.47
C SER A 12 -39.37 18.21 10.25
N SER A 13 -38.65 19.29 9.93
CA SER A 13 -37.62 19.32 8.89
C SER A 13 -36.33 18.58 9.32
N GLN A 14 -36.44 17.41 9.94
CA GLN A 14 -35.26 16.58 10.22
C GLN A 14 -34.74 15.99 8.92
N SER A 15 -33.48 16.31 8.58
CA SER A 15 -32.81 15.70 7.43
C SER A 15 -32.74 14.17 7.60
N ILE A 16 -32.78 13.43 6.49
CA ILE A 16 -32.78 11.95 6.49
C ILE A 16 -31.60 11.39 7.31
N THR A 17 -30.44 12.06 7.28
CA THR A 17 -29.25 11.69 8.05
C THR A 17 -29.42 11.93 9.56
N GLN A 18 -30.14 12.98 9.97
CA GLN A 18 -30.47 13.19 11.38
C GLN A 18 -31.45 12.13 11.88
N ARG A 19 -32.44 11.77 11.05
CA ARG A 19 -33.45 10.77 11.42
C ARG A 19 -32.87 9.35 11.55
N TYR A 20 -31.95 8.96 10.68
CA TYR A 20 -31.41 7.60 10.65
C TYR A 20 -30.13 7.43 11.47
N LEU A 21 -29.30 8.49 11.56
CA LEU A 21 -27.97 8.43 12.18
C LEU A 21 -27.81 9.41 13.35
N GLY A 22 -28.81 10.22 13.68
CA GLY A 22 -28.73 11.22 14.76
C GLY A 22 -27.73 12.35 14.51
N LEU A 23 -27.20 12.46 13.28
CA LEU A 23 -26.11 13.36 12.91
C LEU A 23 -26.59 14.45 11.97
N SER A 24 -26.18 15.69 12.23
CA SER A 24 -26.40 16.79 11.29
C SER A 24 -25.74 16.48 9.95
N LEU A 25 -26.38 16.89 8.86
CA LEU A 25 -25.91 16.63 7.49
C LEU A 25 -24.44 17.06 7.28
N THR A 26 -24.04 18.18 7.88
CA THR A 26 -22.67 18.69 7.85
C THR A 26 -21.65 17.75 8.51
N LYS A 27 -22.00 17.17 9.67
CA LYS A 27 -21.13 16.21 10.38
C LYS A 27 -21.02 14.91 9.60
N PHE A 28 -22.12 14.47 8.99
CA PHE A 28 -22.15 13.28 8.14
C PHE A 28 -21.25 13.44 6.91
N LEU A 29 -21.35 14.57 6.19
CA LEU A 29 -20.49 14.86 5.03
C LEU A 29 -19.00 15.00 5.42
N SER A 30 -18.71 15.63 6.56
CA SER A 30 -17.35 15.70 7.09
C SER A 30 -16.76 14.32 7.37
N LEU A 31 -17.56 13.41 7.97
CA LEU A 31 -17.13 12.04 8.23
C LEU A 31 -16.87 11.27 6.92
N ILE A 32 -17.73 11.40 5.91
CA ILE A 32 -17.50 10.81 4.58
C ILE A 32 -16.20 11.34 4.00
N PHE A 33 -15.95 12.64 4.07
CA PHE A 33 -14.73 13.24 3.53
C PHE A 33 -13.48 12.68 4.21
N ILE A 34 -13.50 12.51 5.54
CA ILE A 34 -12.40 11.90 6.30
C ILE A 34 -12.16 10.45 5.85
N VAL A 35 -13.22 9.66 5.72
CA VAL A 35 -13.11 8.25 5.28
C VAL A 35 -12.51 8.17 3.87
N LEU A 36 -12.95 9.02 2.95
CA LEU A 36 -12.41 9.08 1.59
C LEU A 36 -10.95 9.51 1.57
N ALA A 37 -10.59 10.54 2.34
CA ALA A 37 -9.21 11.02 2.45
C ALA A 37 -8.28 9.93 3.01
N LEU A 38 -8.72 9.19 4.03
CA LEU A 38 -7.98 8.06 4.57
C LEU A 38 -7.84 6.93 3.56
N GLY A 39 -8.91 6.62 2.81
CA GLY A 39 -8.86 5.61 1.75
C GLY A 39 -7.83 5.95 0.67
N VAL A 40 -7.82 7.21 0.21
CA VAL A 40 -6.82 7.69 -0.76
C VAL A 40 -5.41 7.64 -0.17
N TYR A 41 -5.23 8.08 1.08
CA TYR A 41 -3.93 8.06 1.76
C TYR A 41 -3.37 6.63 1.86
N ILE A 42 -4.18 5.68 2.31
CA ILE A 42 -3.79 4.26 2.40
C ILE A 42 -3.48 3.71 1.01
N GLY A 43 -4.30 4.04 -0.01
CA GLY A 43 -4.06 3.61 -1.38
C GLY A 43 -2.71 4.07 -1.92
N VAL A 44 -2.35 5.35 -1.71
CA VAL A 44 -1.04 5.89 -2.11
C VAL A 44 0.10 5.25 -1.32
N LEU A 45 -0.09 4.99 -0.02
CA LEU A 45 0.93 4.37 0.82
C LEU A 45 1.22 2.92 0.40
N LEU A 46 0.17 2.16 0.02
CA LEU A 46 0.32 0.75 -0.35
C LEU A 46 0.71 0.53 -1.81
N TYR A 47 0.32 1.41 -2.74
CA TYR A 47 0.45 1.20 -4.19
C TYR A 47 1.10 2.39 -4.95
N GLY A 48 1.57 3.43 -4.27
CA GLY A 48 2.30 4.55 -4.89
C GLY A 48 3.73 4.23 -5.30
N THR A 49 4.44 5.21 -5.87
CA THR A 49 5.83 5.04 -6.34
C THR A 49 6.85 4.78 -5.24
N ASN A 50 6.54 5.18 -4.00
CA ASN A 50 7.34 4.92 -2.81
C ASN A 50 6.54 4.02 -1.86
N SER A 51 5.87 3.02 -2.40
CA SER A 51 5.00 2.13 -1.64
C SER A 51 5.74 0.98 -0.98
N LEU A 52 5.02 0.29 -0.11
CA LEU A 52 5.46 -0.98 0.45
C LEU A 52 5.63 -2.08 -0.60
N GLU A 53 4.81 -2.09 -1.66
CA GLU A 53 4.94 -3.06 -2.75
C GLU A 53 6.30 -2.89 -3.45
N VAL A 54 6.65 -1.67 -3.84
CA VAL A 54 7.95 -1.36 -4.47
C VAL A 54 9.11 -1.72 -3.54
N LEU A 55 8.97 -1.47 -2.24
CA LEU A 55 9.99 -1.85 -1.25
C LEU A 55 10.22 -3.38 -1.22
N PHE A 56 9.14 -4.17 -1.21
CA PHE A 56 9.25 -5.62 -1.19
C PHE A 56 9.85 -6.17 -2.50
N GLU A 57 9.46 -5.61 -3.65
CA GLU A 57 10.05 -5.97 -4.94
C GLU A 57 11.56 -5.69 -4.97
N LEU A 58 11.98 -4.51 -4.49
CA LEU A 58 13.40 -4.15 -4.39
C LEU A 58 14.16 -5.11 -3.47
N GLN A 59 13.57 -5.49 -2.34
CA GLN A 59 14.20 -6.40 -1.39
C GLN A 59 14.34 -7.82 -1.97
N GLU A 60 13.32 -8.31 -2.68
CA GLU A 60 13.39 -9.59 -3.38
C GLU A 60 14.46 -9.59 -4.48
N TYR A 61 14.51 -8.51 -5.26
CA TYR A 61 15.52 -8.33 -6.30
C TYR A 61 16.94 -8.24 -5.71
N GLU A 62 17.11 -7.53 -4.59
CA GLU A 62 18.39 -7.48 -3.88
C GLU A 62 18.84 -8.89 -3.44
N ASN A 63 17.96 -9.67 -2.84
CA ASN A 63 18.25 -11.05 -2.42
C ASN A 63 18.65 -11.93 -3.61
N TYR A 64 17.94 -11.77 -4.74
CA TYR A 64 18.29 -12.46 -5.98
C TYR A 64 19.72 -12.10 -6.44
N LEU A 65 20.06 -10.80 -6.51
CA LEU A 65 21.41 -10.37 -6.92
C LEU A 65 22.51 -10.86 -5.98
N GLN A 66 22.25 -10.87 -4.67
CA GLN A 66 23.20 -11.41 -3.69
C GLN A 66 23.45 -12.90 -3.92
N SER A 67 22.39 -13.68 -4.16
CA SER A 67 22.52 -15.12 -4.46
C SER A 67 23.29 -15.36 -5.76
N GLU A 68 23.01 -14.57 -6.80
CA GLU A 68 23.64 -14.68 -8.11
C GLU A 68 25.13 -14.31 -8.04
N THR A 69 25.45 -13.27 -7.27
CA THR A 69 26.85 -12.90 -7.00
C THR A 69 27.61 -14.03 -6.31
N SER A 70 26.99 -14.70 -5.35
CA SER A 70 27.60 -15.85 -4.65
C SER A 70 27.83 -17.02 -5.62
N ARG A 71 26.82 -17.35 -6.43
CA ARG A 71 26.89 -18.40 -7.45
C ARG A 71 28.02 -18.14 -8.45
N LEU A 72 28.06 -16.92 -9.01
CA LEU A 72 29.09 -16.54 -9.98
C LEU A 72 30.50 -16.55 -9.39
N LYS A 73 30.67 -16.17 -8.12
CA LYS A 73 31.98 -16.27 -7.45
C LYS A 73 32.44 -17.71 -7.30
N HIS A 74 31.53 -18.63 -6.97
CA HIS A 74 31.85 -20.05 -6.87
C HIS A 74 32.25 -20.62 -8.25
N GLU A 75 31.43 -20.38 -9.26
CA GLU A 75 31.67 -20.83 -10.63
C GLU A 75 32.99 -20.26 -11.18
N ASN A 76 33.27 -18.98 -10.90
CA ASN A 76 34.53 -18.36 -11.30
C ASN A 76 35.75 -19.00 -10.63
N ALA A 77 35.65 -19.39 -9.35
CA ALA A 77 36.73 -20.08 -8.65
C ALA A 77 36.98 -21.49 -9.19
N GLU A 78 35.91 -22.23 -9.53
CA GLU A 78 36.03 -23.55 -10.17
C GLU A 78 36.66 -23.45 -11.55
N LEU A 79 36.21 -22.51 -12.39
CA LEU A 79 36.78 -22.28 -13.71
C LEU A 79 38.26 -21.83 -13.64
N GLN A 80 38.62 -21.00 -12.66
CA GLN A 80 40.02 -20.62 -12.45
C GLN A 80 40.88 -21.83 -12.11
N ARG A 81 40.37 -22.74 -11.26
CA ARG A 81 41.08 -23.97 -10.91
C ARG A 81 41.31 -24.83 -12.15
N GLU A 82 40.26 -25.11 -12.92
CA GLU A 82 40.36 -25.93 -14.14
C GLU A 82 41.32 -25.30 -15.15
N TYR A 83 41.27 -23.98 -15.32
CA TYR A 83 42.19 -23.24 -16.18
C TYR A 83 43.66 -23.44 -15.76
N PHE A 84 43.95 -23.39 -14.46
CA PHE A 84 45.31 -23.62 -13.97
C PHE A 84 45.78 -25.06 -14.19
N GLU A 85 44.93 -26.05 -13.94
CA GLU A 85 45.23 -27.47 -14.17
C GLU A 85 45.54 -27.74 -15.66
N LEU A 86 44.71 -27.21 -16.58
CA LEU A 86 44.93 -27.33 -18.03
C LEU A 86 46.20 -26.60 -18.49
N LYS A 87 46.48 -25.41 -17.93
CA LYS A 87 47.68 -24.66 -18.26
C LYS A 87 48.95 -25.40 -17.85
N GLU A 88 48.95 -26.06 -16.69
CA GLU A 88 50.07 -26.89 -16.23
C GLU A 88 50.32 -28.07 -17.17
N ILE A 89 49.26 -28.77 -17.59
CA ILE A 89 49.37 -29.88 -18.56
C ILE A 89 49.92 -29.41 -19.91
N SER A 90 49.48 -28.26 -20.41
CA SER A 90 49.92 -27.73 -21.72
C SER A 90 51.37 -27.23 -21.74
N ALA A 91 51.95 -26.96 -20.57
CA ALA A 91 53.31 -26.44 -20.43
C ALA A 91 54.38 -27.55 -20.31
N GLN A 92 53.95 -28.82 -20.24
CA GLN A 92 54.78 -30.01 -20.13
C GLN A 92 54.99 -30.68 -21.49
#